data_AF-A0A544TDJ7-F1
#
_entry.id   AF-A0A544TDJ7-F1
#
_cell.length_a   1.000
_cell.length_b   1.000
_cell.length_c   1.000
_cell.angle_alpha   90.00
_cell.angle_beta   90.00
_cell.angle_gamma   90.00
#
_symmetry.space_group_name_H-M   'P 1'
#
loop_
_entity.id
_entity.type
_entity.pdbx_description
1 polymer ?
#
loop_
_entity_poly.entity_id
_entity_poly.type
_entity_poly.pdbx_seq_one_letter_code
_entity_poly.pdbx_strand_id
1 'polypeptide(L)'
;MRKWNRLIGSVGFFLLMLVALFMYPQQSGSEKETSKHPLQISAEEEQALYDFQEYLYTDGGFFEQVGIEMEKAGYDYSIAAMIYSSNDIKLNIILENIKEVTEHQQQEILQIFNDMMIKNHIEQQAFTIQVSSTNSP
;
A
#
# COMPACT_ATOMS: atom_id res chain seq x y z
N MET A 1 -68.11 -0.16 -5.74
CA MET A 1 -67.26 -0.74 -6.81
C MET A 1 -66.39 0.34 -7.44
N ARG A 2 -65.17 0.66 -6.94
CA ARG A 2 -64.25 1.58 -7.66
C ARG A 2 -62.82 1.72 -7.10
N LYS A 3 -62.12 0.66 -6.67
CA LYS A 3 -60.70 0.81 -6.24
C LYS A 3 -59.71 -0.27 -6.69
N TRP A 4 -60.14 -1.31 -7.41
CA TRP A 4 -59.22 -2.38 -7.84
C TRP A 4 -58.50 -2.12 -9.18
N ASN A 5 -59.07 -1.30 -10.06
CA ASN A 5 -58.46 -1.06 -11.38
C ASN A 5 -57.25 -0.11 -11.37
N ARG A 6 -56.88 0.45 -10.20
CA ARG A 6 -55.69 1.32 -10.05
C ARG A 6 -54.42 0.56 -9.64
N LEU A 7 -54.55 -0.58 -8.96
CA LEU A 7 -53.39 -1.38 -8.54
C LEU A 7 -52.81 -2.20 -9.71
N ILE A 8 -53.66 -2.72 -10.59
CA ILE A 8 -53.25 -3.55 -11.73
C ILE A 8 -52.43 -2.72 -12.75
N GLY A 9 -52.81 -1.47 -12.99
CA GLY A 9 -52.05 -0.58 -13.88
C GLY A 9 -50.67 -0.21 -13.32
N SER A 10 -50.55 -0.06 -12.01
CA SER A 10 -49.28 0.28 -11.35
C SER A 10 -48.28 -0.88 -11.37
N VAL A 11 -48.75 -2.11 -11.17
CA VAL A 11 -47.90 -3.32 -11.20
C VAL A 11 -47.41 -3.59 -12.63
N GLY A 12 -48.28 -3.43 -13.63
CA GLY A 12 -47.90 -3.58 -15.04
C GLY A 12 -46.86 -2.56 -15.49
N PHE A 13 -46.99 -1.30 -15.06
CA PHE A 13 -46.00 -0.25 -15.34
C PHE A 13 -44.63 -0.54 -14.69
N PHE A 14 -44.63 -1.02 -13.44
CA PHE A 14 -43.39 -1.39 -12.73
C PHE A 14 -42.67 -2.56 -13.41
N LEU A 15 -43.40 -3.58 -13.85
CA LEU A 15 -42.82 -4.73 -14.56
C LEU A 15 -42.24 -4.33 -15.92
N LEU A 16 -42.90 -3.45 -16.67
CA LEU A 16 -42.38 -2.93 -17.94
C LEU A 16 -41.10 -2.11 -17.76
N MET A 17 -41.00 -1.29 -16.70
CA MET A 17 -39.75 -0.58 -16.38
C MET A 17 -38.61 -1.55 -16.04
N LEU A 18 -38.91 -2.65 -15.36
CA LEU A 18 -37.92 -3.65 -14.96
C LEU A 18 -37.32 -4.38 -16.16
N VAL A 19 -38.12 -4.72 -17.17
CA VAL A 19 -37.62 -5.32 -18.43
C VAL A 19 -36.77 -4.34 -19.23
N ALA A 20 -37.12 -3.04 -19.23
CA ALA A 20 -36.34 -2.02 -19.91
C ALA A 20 -34.93 -1.84 -19.31
N LEU A 21 -34.77 -2.02 -17.99
CA LEU A 21 -33.46 -1.99 -17.34
C LEU A 21 -32.55 -3.17 -17.76
N PHE A 22 -33.14 -4.34 -18.04
CA PHE A 22 -32.38 -5.52 -18.49
C PHE A 22 -32.10 -5.55 -20.00
N MET A 23 -32.75 -4.68 -20.78
CA MET A 23 -32.55 -4.58 -22.23
C MET A 23 -31.56 -3.49 -22.64
N TYR A 24 -30.89 -2.83 -21.69
CA TYR A 24 -29.69 -2.08 -22.03
C TYR A 24 -28.62 -3.08 -22.46
N PRO A 25 -28.20 -3.10 -23.74
CA PRO A 25 -26.99 -3.82 -24.09
C PRO A 25 -25.88 -3.19 -23.24
N GLN A 26 -25.26 -3.97 -22.35
CA GLN A 26 -23.93 -3.64 -21.89
C GLN A 26 -23.15 -3.42 -23.19
N GLN A 27 -22.74 -2.18 -23.42
CA GLN A 27 -21.77 -1.85 -24.44
C GLN A 27 -20.56 -2.72 -24.11
N SER A 28 -20.50 -3.90 -24.73
CA SER A 28 -19.29 -4.69 -24.80
C SER A 28 -18.37 -3.87 -25.67
N GLY A 29 -17.73 -2.89 -25.03
CA GLY A 29 -16.59 -2.21 -25.57
C GLY A 29 -15.60 -3.30 -25.92
N SER A 30 -15.57 -3.66 -27.19
CA SER A 30 -14.36 -4.15 -27.83
C SER A 30 -13.38 -2.99 -27.87
N GLU A 31 -12.97 -2.49 -26.70
CA GLU A 31 -11.73 -1.77 -26.61
C GLU A 31 -10.66 -2.85 -26.64
N LYS A 32 -9.91 -2.83 -27.74
CA LYS A 32 -8.57 -3.39 -27.78
C LYS A 32 -7.73 -2.58 -26.79
N GLU A 33 -7.96 -2.76 -25.50
CA GLU A 33 -6.98 -2.40 -24.51
C GLU A 33 -5.92 -3.49 -24.58
N THR A 34 -4.76 -3.09 -25.07
CA THR A 34 -3.48 -3.69 -24.72
C THR A 34 -3.50 -4.02 -23.24
N SER A 35 -3.84 -5.26 -22.89
CA SER A 35 -3.59 -5.83 -21.59
C SER A 35 -2.07 -5.86 -21.45
N LYS A 36 -1.52 -4.76 -20.94
CA LYS A 36 -0.34 -4.85 -20.09
C LYS A 36 -0.72 -5.91 -19.07
N HIS A 37 -0.09 -7.07 -19.19
CA HIS A 37 -0.27 -8.18 -18.25
C HIS A 37 -0.34 -7.58 -16.84
N PRO A 38 -1.44 -7.76 -16.07
CA PRO A 38 -1.31 -7.63 -14.64
C PRO A 38 -0.22 -8.62 -14.26
N LEU A 39 0.85 -8.13 -13.63
CA LEU A 39 1.98 -8.95 -13.17
C LEU A 39 1.40 -10.18 -12.47
N GLN A 40 1.43 -11.33 -13.15
CA GLN A 40 1.05 -12.61 -12.56
C GLN A 40 2.26 -13.05 -11.73
N ILE A 41 2.28 -12.59 -10.49
CA ILE A 41 3.20 -13.09 -9.47
C ILE A 41 2.81 -14.55 -9.22
N SER A 42 3.79 -15.45 -9.17
CA SER A 42 3.54 -16.85 -8.82
C SER A 42 3.15 -16.98 -7.34
N ALA A 43 2.44 -18.05 -6.98
CA ALA A 43 2.09 -18.30 -5.58
C ALA A 43 3.33 -18.41 -4.66
N GLU A 44 4.46 -18.87 -5.21
CA GLU A 44 5.73 -18.95 -4.48
C GLU A 44 6.31 -17.55 -4.21
N GLU A 45 6.31 -16.68 -5.21
CA GLU A 45 6.75 -15.29 -5.05
C GLU A 45 5.83 -14.48 -4.12
N GLU A 46 4.52 -14.75 -4.16
CA GLU A 46 3.54 -14.15 -3.25
C GLU A 46 3.80 -14.57 -1.80
N GLN A 47 4.03 -15.86 -1.56
CA GLN A 47 4.36 -16.37 -0.22
C GLN A 47 5.70 -15.81 0.27
N ALA A 48 6.72 -15.78 -0.58
CA ALA A 48 8.03 -15.22 -0.21
C ALA A 48 7.92 -13.72 0.15
N LEU A 49 7.07 -12.98 -0.55
CA LEU A 49 6.79 -11.58 -0.22
C LEU A 49 6.06 -11.45 1.13
N TYR A 50 5.10 -12.32 1.40
CA TYR A 50 4.39 -12.35 2.68
C TYR A 50 5.34 -12.66 3.85
N ASP A 51 6.17 -13.70 3.73
CA ASP A 51 7.13 -14.09 4.76
C ASP A 51 8.14 -12.96 5.02
N PHE A 52 8.57 -12.27 3.95
CA PHE A 52 9.43 -11.11 4.07
C PHE A 52 8.75 -9.95 4.78
N GLN A 53 7.48 -9.65 4.46
CA GLN A 53 6.71 -8.62 5.17
C GLN A 53 6.53 -8.98 6.65
N GLU A 54 6.20 -10.23 6.97
CA GLU A 54 6.08 -10.70 8.35
C GLU A 54 7.38 -10.49 9.11
N TYR A 55 8.52 -10.86 8.52
CA TYR A 55 9.84 -10.65 9.11
C TYR A 55 10.15 -9.17 9.39
N LEU A 56 9.69 -8.25 8.52
CA LEU A 56 9.91 -6.82 8.73
C LEU A 56 9.13 -6.26 9.93
N TYR A 57 7.88 -6.72 10.12
CA TYR A 57 6.92 -6.12 11.05
C TYR A 57 6.67 -6.87 12.35
N THR A 58 7.03 -8.15 12.44
CA THR A 58 6.79 -8.96 13.65
C THR A 58 7.57 -8.41 14.85
N ASP A 59 7.12 -8.74 16.06
CA ASP A 59 7.83 -8.37 17.29
C ASP A 59 9.26 -8.98 17.28
N GLY A 60 10.25 -8.15 17.56
CA GLY A 60 11.68 -8.46 17.41
C GLY A 60 12.18 -8.43 15.96
N GLY A 61 11.32 -8.10 15.00
CA GLY A 61 11.60 -8.00 13.58
C GLY A 61 12.48 -6.81 13.20
N PHE A 62 12.67 -6.62 11.90
CA PHE A 62 13.61 -5.61 11.39
C PHE A 62 13.29 -4.19 11.87
N PHE A 63 12.03 -3.75 11.74
CA PHE A 63 11.67 -2.38 12.08
C PHE A 63 11.74 -2.07 13.58
N GLU A 64 11.43 -3.03 14.45
CA GLU A 64 11.61 -2.85 15.89
C GLU A 64 13.09 -2.70 16.26
N GLN A 65 13.96 -3.54 15.69
CA GLN A 65 15.39 -3.44 15.95
C GLN A 65 15.99 -2.12 15.45
N VAL A 66 15.57 -1.65 14.27
CA VAL A 66 15.91 -0.30 13.79
C VAL A 66 15.42 0.75 14.76
N GLY A 67 14.21 0.60 15.30
CA GLY A 67 13.65 1.57 16.23
C GLY A 67 14.41 1.71 17.53
N ILE A 68 14.90 0.59 18.07
CA ILE A 68 15.78 0.62 19.24
C ILE A 68 17.04 1.48 18.98
N GLU A 69 17.63 1.40 17.78
CA GLU A 69 18.82 2.20 17.45
C GLU A 69 18.48 3.67 17.16
N MET A 70 17.34 3.94 16.50
CA MET A 70 16.84 5.30 16.28
C MET A 70 16.54 6.02 17.60
N GLU A 71 15.90 5.34 18.55
CA GLU A 71 15.62 5.87 19.90
C GLU A 71 16.91 6.15 20.68
N LYS A 72 17.91 5.25 20.61
CA LYS A 72 19.23 5.47 21.22
C LYS A 72 19.95 6.69 20.66
N ALA A 73 19.79 6.94 19.36
CA ALA A 73 20.32 8.13 18.70
C ALA A 73 19.50 9.41 19.02
N GLY A 74 18.37 9.29 19.71
CA GLY A 74 17.54 10.40 20.16
C GLY A 74 16.52 10.89 19.14
N TYR A 75 16.16 10.05 18.16
CA TYR A 75 15.14 10.38 17.17
C TYR A 75 13.74 9.94 17.61
N ASP A 76 12.81 10.87 17.49
CA ASP A 76 11.37 10.61 17.51
C ASP A 76 10.89 10.53 16.05
N TYR A 77 10.24 9.44 15.66
CA TYR A 77 10.06 9.13 14.24
C TYR A 77 8.94 8.13 13.96
N SER A 78 8.48 8.13 12.71
CA SER A 78 7.63 7.08 12.13
C SER A 78 8.19 6.57 10.80
N ILE A 79 7.84 5.33 10.43
CA ILE A 79 8.23 4.72 9.15
C ILE A 79 6.98 4.51 8.30
N ALA A 80 6.98 5.08 7.11
CA ALA A 80 6.04 4.68 6.07
C ALA A 80 6.77 3.80 5.04
N ALA A 81 6.31 2.55 4.88
CA ALA A 81 6.91 1.60 3.96
C ALA A 81 5.94 1.23 2.84
N MET A 82 6.42 1.24 1.60
CA MET A 82 5.75 0.67 0.43
C MET A 82 6.58 -0.50 -0.08
N ILE A 83 6.00 -1.69 -0.10
CA ILE A 83 6.69 -2.93 -0.47
C ILE A 83 6.04 -3.43 -1.76
N TYR A 84 6.72 -3.23 -2.89
CA TYR A 84 6.25 -3.70 -4.21
C TYR A 84 6.71 -5.13 -4.49
N SER A 85 7.91 -5.47 -4.05
CA SER A 85 8.49 -6.82 -4.08
C SER A 85 9.60 -6.91 -3.01
N SER A 86 10.21 -8.09 -2.84
CA SER A 86 11.37 -8.25 -1.96
C SER A 86 12.60 -7.43 -2.40
N ASN A 87 12.61 -6.95 -3.64
CA ASN A 87 13.73 -6.20 -4.24
C ASN A 87 13.38 -4.74 -4.56
N ASP A 88 12.16 -4.29 -4.25
CA ASP A 88 11.71 -2.90 -4.47
C ASP A 88 10.85 -2.46 -3.29
N ILE A 89 11.54 -1.86 -2.32
CA ILE A 89 11.00 -1.41 -1.05
C ILE A 89 11.33 0.06 -0.89
N LYS A 90 10.31 0.89 -0.66
CA LYS A 90 10.47 2.31 -0.44
C LYS A 90 10.12 2.65 0.99
N LEU A 91 11.07 3.26 1.69
CA LEU A 91 10.89 3.72 3.07
C LEU A 91 10.92 5.24 3.08
N ASN A 92 9.95 5.84 3.76
CA ASN A 92 10.01 7.23 4.19
C ASN A 92 10.10 7.26 5.71
N ILE A 93 11.22 7.73 6.22
CA ILE A 93 11.50 7.91 7.64
C ILE A 93 11.11 9.34 7.98
N ILE A 94 10.05 9.49 8.77
CA ILE A 94 9.46 10.79 9.06
C ILE A 94 9.89 11.18 10.46
N LEU A 95 10.76 12.17 10.56
CA LEU A 95 11.21 12.72 11.84
C LEU A 95 10.14 13.61 12.45
N GLU A 96 9.76 13.30 13.67
CA GLU A 96 8.85 14.07 14.49
C GLU A 96 9.61 15.20 15.19
N ASN A 97 8.93 16.32 15.44
CA ASN A 97 9.46 17.45 16.21
C ASN A 97 10.73 18.12 15.64
N ILE A 98 11.19 17.72 14.46
CA ILE A 98 12.27 18.35 13.70
C ILE A 98 11.64 19.23 12.62
N LYS A 99 12.14 20.45 12.43
CA LYS A 99 11.61 21.38 11.41
C LYS A 99 12.16 21.10 10.02
N GLU A 100 13.44 20.75 9.94
CA GLU A 100 14.17 20.51 8.70
C GLU A 100 15.21 19.41 8.94
N VAL A 101 15.33 18.48 7.99
CA VAL A 101 16.29 17.38 8.07
C VAL A 101 17.64 17.88 7.59
N THR A 102 18.65 17.82 8.45
CA THR A 102 20.02 18.17 8.09
C THR A 102 20.72 17.00 7.38
N GLU A 103 21.75 17.30 6.58
CA GLU A 103 22.57 16.27 5.92
C GLU A 103 23.18 15.28 6.93
N HIS A 104 23.61 15.77 8.10
CA HIS A 104 24.15 14.93 9.17
C HIS A 104 23.10 13.93 9.68
N GLN A 105 21.88 14.40 9.99
CA GLN A 105 20.79 13.52 10.43
C GLN A 105 20.44 12.49 9.36
N GLN A 106 20.37 12.92 8.09
CA GLN A 106 20.11 12.01 6.99
C GLN A 106 21.19 10.92 6.89
N GLN A 107 22.47 11.28 6.99
CA GLN A 107 23.58 10.32 6.95
C GLN A 107 23.56 9.35 8.13
N GLU A 108 23.32 9.85 9.34
CA GLU A 108 23.26 9.04 10.56
C GLU A 108 22.10 8.02 10.50
N ILE A 109 20.92 8.46 10.07
CA ILE A 109 19.74 7.58 9.93
C ILE A 109 19.99 6.53 8.84
N LEU A 110 20.51 6.93 7.68
CA LEU A 110 20.86 5.98 6.63
C LEU A 110 21.90 4.96 7.11
N GLN A 111 22.85 5.38 7.93
CA GLN A 111 23.82 4.48 8.54
C GLN A 111 23.16 3.46 9.47
N ILE A 112 22.24 3.90 10.35
CA ILE A 112 21.48 2.99 11.24
C ILE A 112 20.75 1.92 10.42
N PHE A 113 20.02 2.32 9.37
CA PHE A 113 19.32 1.37 8.51
C PHE A 113 20.28 0.41 7.81
N ASN A 114 21.38 0.91 7.26
CA ASN A 114 22.37 0.09 6.57
C ASN A 114 23.04 -0.92 7.49
N ASP A 115 23.43 -0.51 8.70
CA ASP A 115 24.04 -1.39 9.71
C ASP A 115 23.06 -2.48 10.14
N MET A 116 21.78 -2.12 10.31
CA MET A 116 20.73 -3.08 10.62
C MET A 116 20.42 -4.05 9.48
N MET A 117 20.48 -3.60 8.23
CA MET A 117 20.33 -4.47 7.06
C MET A 117 21.49 -5.46 6.97
N ILE A 118 22.73 -5.00 7.16
CA ILE A 118 23.93 -5.87 7.17
C ILE A 118 23.80 -6.93 8.27
N LYS A 119 23.45 -6.52 9.50
CA LYS A 119 23.28 -7.42 10.65
C LYS A 119 22.25 -8.52 10.39
N ASN A 120 21.21 -8.19 9.64
CA ASN A 120 20.09 -9.09 9.36
C ASN A 120 20.19 -9.81 8.01
N HIS A 121 21.30 -9.64 7.27
CA HIS A 121 21.50 -10.20 5.93
C HIS A 121 20.41 -9.77 4.92
N ILE A 122 19.96 -8.52 5.02
CA ILE A 122 19.00 -7.91 4.10
C ILE A 122 19.76 -7.19 2.99
N GLU A 123 19.31 -7.42 1.75
CA GLU A 123 19.85 -6.77 0.55
C GLU A 123 19.59 -5.27 0.56
N GLN A 124 20.61 -4.46 0.85
CA GLN A 124 20.48 -2.99 0.94
C GLN A 124 19.94 -2.35 -0.34
N GLN A 125 20.33 -2.91 -1.49
CA GLN A 125 19.90 -2.47 -2.82
C GLN A 125 18.40 -2.65 -3.08
N ALA A 126 17.70 -3.46 -2.28
CA ALA A 126 16.25 -3.57 -2.35
C ALA A 126 15.54 -2.34 -1.79
N PHE A 127 16.23 -1.50 -1.02
CA PHE A 127 15.65 -0.39 -0.28
C PHE A 127 16.01 0.97 -0.89
N THR A 128 14.99 1.78 -1.14
CA THR A 128 15.13 3.22 -1.36
C THR A 128 14.63 3.94 -0.12
N ILE A 129 15.54 4.57 0.63
CA ILE A 129 15.22 5.25 1.89
C ILE A 129 15.26 6.77 1.68
N GLN A 130 14.19 7.43 2.10
CA GLN A 130 14.11 8.88 2.20
C GLN A 130 13.89 9.27 3.66
N VAL A 131 14.47 10.39 4.07
CA VAL A 131 14.26 10.98 5.40
C VAL A 131 13.54 12.31 5.20
N SER A 132 12.42 12.48 5.88
CA SER A 132 11.59 13.68 5.83
C SER A 132 11.26 14.16 7.24
N SER A 133 10.64 15.33 7.33
CA SER A 133 10.13 15.89 8.58
C SER A 133 8.61 16.02 8.49
N THR A 134 7.92 15.84 9.61
CA THR A 134 6.48 16.15 9.76
C THR A 134 6.10 17.57 9.35
N ASN A 135 7.05 18.50 9.33
CA ASN A 135 6.87 19.91 8.95
C ASN A 135 7.38 20.22 7.54
N SER A 136 7.74 19.20 6.76
CA SER A 136 8.14 19.39 5.35
C SER A 136 6.92 19.82 4.52
N PRO A 137 7.03 20.88 3.70
CA PRO A 137 5.93 21.40 2.88
C PRO A 137 5.45 20.44 1.79
#